data_AF-A0ABF7Q8P3-F1
#
_entry.id   AF-A0ABF7Q8P3-F1
#
_cell.length_a   1.000
_cell.length_b   1.000
_cell.length_c   1.000
_cell.angle_alpha   90.00
_cell.angle_beta   90.00
_cell.angle_gamma   90.00
#
_symmetry.space_group_name_H-M   'P 1'
#
loop_
_entity.id
_entity.type
_entity.pdbx_description
1 polymer ?
#
loop_
_entity_poly.entity_id
_entity_poly.type
_entity_poly.pdbx_seq_one_letter_code
_entity_poly.pdbx_strand_id
1 'polypeptide(L)'
;MKKPSRARKRCAMGSEGVLKAFGPWSEREEVSDALTRLLDASERESELAECLAIVQRIYNDDADSWYQEWMRAAEVMRGGACSLADAGLLEAARRKWLRAVNYYEVAASSIGNCPVRSQSVDAGIRTCALDYLSLGVRQGEVVTIAWRPDYPLEAYFLPASDRPEPAPMVVCICEPGRRKEKSLLMLAGHAAERGLSLLVVDLLGPGPTSRFEDIVGHRDLETAIGSVMDYVCGRDDVDDGRIAILADDWSSSFVARGIALDPRYAAAVCDAGLWDIHERVCLSRRLTPDERACLPSASDCRVARQIMCPLLVALPDRGWLRADIATRLVAQMKREHLDVTLKIFPSDRGGVCDAQSNAAIFDWIAARLAGAPKLPS
;
A
#
# COMPACT_ATOMS: atom_id res chain seq x y z
N MET A 1 16.04 30.96 45.26
CA MET A 1 16.83 30.15 44.32
C MET A 1 16.13 28.81 44.10
N LYS A 2 15.36 28.66 43.01
CA LYS A 2 14.69 27.40 42.63
C LYS A 2 15.67 26.56 41.80
N LYS A 3 15.91 25.31 42.22
CA LYS A 3 16.68 24.32 41.45
C LYS A 3 15.93 23.97 40.15
N PRO A 4 16.60 23.80 39.00
CA PRO A 4 15.92 23.38 37.78
C PRO A 4 15.63 21.88 37.84
N SER A 5 14.39 21.50 37.55
CA SER A 5 13.98 20.12 37.37
C SER A 5 14.71 19.54 36.16
N ARG A 6 15.45 18.44 36.37
CA ARG A 6 15.98 17.60 35.28
C ARG A 6 14.79 17.07 34.46
N ALA A 7 14.56 17.68 33.30
CA ALA A 7 13.75 17.08 32.26
C ALA A 7 14.40 15.75 31.88
N ARG A 8 13.69 14.63 32.11
CA ARG A 8 14.06 13.33 31.56
C ARG A 8 14.07 13.47 30.03
N LYS A 9 15.27 13.52 29.43
CA LYS A 9 15.43 13.28 28.00
C LYS A 9 14.83 11.90 27.72
N ARG A 10 13.67 11.86 27.06
CA ARG A 10 13.15 10.64 26.45
C ARG A 10 14.17 10.22 25.40
N CYS A 11 14.85 9.10 25.63
CA CYS A 11 15.73 8.50 24.64
C CYS A 11 14.80 7.77 23.67
N ALA A 12 14.39 8.43 22.59
CA ALA A 12 13.83 7.72 21.45
C ALA A 12 15.00 6.90 20.86
N MET A 13 15.03 5.59 21.13
CA MET A 13 15.93 4.71 20.40
C MET A 13 15.49 4.74 18.94
N GLY A 14 16.38 5.17 18.04
CA GLY A 14 16.14 5.06 16.60
C GLY A 14 15.95 3.60 16.19
N SER A 15 15.31 3.36 15.04
CA SER A 15 15.06 2.02 14.46
C SER A 15 16.30 1.13 14.51
N GLU A 16 17.49 1.69 14.25
CA GLU A 16 18.79 1.03 14.33
C GLU A 16 19.16 0.47 15.72
N GLY A 17 18.79 1.17 16.79
CA GLY A 17 19.01 0.73 18.17
C GLY A 17 18.05 -0.38 18.58
N VAL A 18 16.86 -0.39 18.01
CA VAL A 18 15.87 -1.45 18.20
C VAL A 18 16.24 -2.68 17.37
N LEU A 19 16.69 -2.52 16.12
CA LEU A 19 17.18 -3.60 15.26
C LEU A 19 18.30 -4.41 15.94
N LYS A 20 19.23 -3.73 16.61
CA LYS A 20 20.28 -4.38 17.41
C LYS A 20 19.74 -5.20 18.60
N ALA A 21 18.56 -4.86 19.13
CA ALA A 21 17.92 -5.62 20.20
C ALA A 21 17.34 -6.97 19.71
N PHE A 22 17.19 -7.15 18.39
CA PHE A 22 16.79 -8.43 17.78
C PHE A 22 17.97 -9.39 17.58
N GLY A 23 19.20 -9.00 17.93
CA GLY A 23 20.37 -9.88 17.99
C GLY A 23 20.71 -10.52 16.63
N PRO A 24 21.01 -11.84 16.59
CA PRO A 24 21.49 -12.51 15.36
C PRO A 24 20.49 -12.46 14.20
N TRP A 25 19.20 -12.24 14.48
CA TRP A 25 18.16 -12.10 13.45
C TRP A 25 18.31 -10.84 12.60
N SER A 26 18.93 -9.79 13.14
CA SER A 26 19.19 -8.54 12.40
C SER A 26 20.29 -8.67 11.35
N GLU A 27 21.07 -9.76 11.39
CA GLU A 27 22.14 -10.04 10.43
C GLU A 27 21.64 -10.77 9.17
N ARG A 28 20.44 -11.36 9.21
CA ARG A 28 19.78 -11.96 8.03
C ARG A 28 18.98 -10.88 7.30
N GLU A 29 19.36 -10.58 6.07
CA GLU A 29 18.77 -9.48 5.26
C GLU A 29 17.23 -9.58 5.17
N GLU A 30 16.70 -10.77 4.84
CA GLU A 30 15.25 -11.01 4.67
C GLU A 30 14.45 -10.78 5.97
N VAL A 31 15.04 -11.14 7.12
CA VAL A 31 14.40 -10.98 8.44
C VAL A 31 14.53 -9.55 8.92
N SER A 32 15.68 -8.91 8.68
CA SER A 32 15.94 -7.51 9.02
C SER A 32 15.02 -6.56 8.28
N ASP A 33 14.77 -6.82 6.99
CA ASP A 33 13.82 -6.05 6.18
C ASP A 33 12.38 -6.18 6.70
N ALA A 34 11.95 -7.41 6.99
CA ALA A 34 10.61 -7.67 7.52
C ALA A 34 10.39 -7.01 8.89
N LEU A 35 11.39 -7.08 9.77
CA LEU A 35 11.38 -6.41 11.07
C LEU A 35 11.39 -4.89 10.92
N THR A 36 12.20 -4.33 10.03
CA THR A 36 12.25 -2.87 9.80
C THR A 36 10.88 -2.37 9.34
N ARG A 37 10.25 -3.05 8.38
CA ARG A 37 8.88 -2.72 7.92
C ARG A 37 7.85 -2.82 9.04
N LEU A 38 7.97 -3.83 9.92
CA LEU A 38 7.08 -3.98 11.07
C LEU A 38 7.26 -2.83 12.07
N LEU A 39 8.50 -2.40 12.30
CA LEU A 39 8.83 -1.30 13.20
C LEU A 39 8.36 0.05 12.65
N ASP A 40 8.47 0.25 11.34
CA ASP A 40 7.97 1.45 10.66
C ASP A 40 6.42 1.48 10.66
N ALA A 41 5.78 0.32 10.57
CA ALA A 41 4.33 0.20 10.70
C ALA A 41 3.81 0.28 12.14
N SER A 42 4.69 0.22 13.15
CA SER A 42 4.29 0.23 14.57
C SER A 42 4.09 1.67 15.05
N GLU A 43 2.84 2.07 15.27
CA GLU A 43 2.48 3.41 15.69
C GLU A 43 2.70 3.63 17.19
N ARG A 44 2.80 2.54 17.98
CA ARG A 44 2.77 2.61 19.45
C ARG A 44 3.96 1.90 20.10
N GLU A 45 4.48 2.49 21.17
CA GLU A 45 5.53 1.87 22.01
C GLU A 45 5.11 0.51 22.60
N SER A 46 3.81 0.31 22.84
CA SER A 46 3.27 -0.97 23.29
C SER A 46 3.40 -2.08 22.24
N GLU A 47 3.27 -1.73 20.96
CA GLU A 47 3.40 -2.69 19.86
C GLU A 47 4.84 -3.14 19.72
N LEU A 48 5.76 -2.19 19.87
CA LEU A 48 7.19 -2.47 19.89
C LEU A 48 7.58 -3.44 21.02
N ALA A 49 7.08 -3.18 22.23
CA ALA A 49 7.36 -4.04 23.39
C ALA A 49 6.84 -5.48 23.17
N GLU A 50 5.70 -5.64 22.51
CA GLU A 50 5.16 -6.95 22.14
C GLU A 50 6.01 -7.66 21.09
N CYS A 51 6.45 -6.95 20.04
CA CYS A 51 7.36 -7.51 19.04
C CYS A 51 8.68 -8.01 19.67
N LEU A 52 9.25 -7.23 20.60
CA LEU A 52 10.44 -7.64 21.36
C LEU A 52 10.15 -8.86 22.24
N ALA A 53 8.98 -8.92 22.88
CA ALA A 53 8.58 -10.06 23.70
C ALA A 53 8.33 -11.34 22.88
N ILE A 54 7.86 -11.21 21.62
CA ILE A 54 7.76 -12.34 20.68
C ILE A 54 9.16 -12.85 20.35
N VAL A 55 10.07 -11.96 19.95
CA VAL A 55 11.42 -12.39 19.52
C VAL A 55 12.23 -13.00 20.67
N GLN A 56 12.03 -12.55 21.91
CA GLN A 56 12.66 -13.17 23.08
C GLN A 56 12.26 -14.64 23.32
N ARG A 57 11.14 -15.10 22.76
CA ARG A 57 10.71 -16.50 22.84
C ARG A 57 11.27 -17.36 21.72
N ILE A 58 11.84 -16.74 20.68
CA ILE A 58 12.38 -17.45 19.53
C ILE A 58 13.75 -18.04 19.90
N TYR A 59 13.90 -19.35 19.75
CA TYR A 59 15.11 -20.07 20.13
C TYR A 59 16.22 -19.88 19.08
N ASN A 60 17.46 -19.63 19.54
CA ASN A 60 18.75 -19.68 18.82
C ASN A 60 18.69 -19.94 17.29
N ASP A 61 18.40 -18.90 16.50
CA ASP A 61 18.45 -18.93 15.02
C ASP A 61 17.59 -20.05 14.35
N ASP A 62 16.58 -20.55 15.06
CA ASP A 62 15.67 -21.59 14.59
C ASP A 62 14.51 -20.99 13.78
N ALA A 63 14.51 -21.25 12.47
CA ALA A 63 13.47 -20.82 11.54
C ALA A 63 12.09 -21.40 11.88
N ASP A 64 12.04 -22.59 12.49
CA ASP A 64 10.78 -23.21 12.90
C ASP A 64 10.19 -22.49 14.12
N SER A 65 11.01 -22.24 15.14
CA SER A 65 10.63 -21.41 16.28
C SER A 65 10.17 -20.02 15.84
N TRP A 66 10.87 -19.39 14.89
CA TRP A 66 10.47 -18.10 14.32
C TRP A 66 9.06 -18.15 13.72
N TYR A 67 8.84 -19.07 12.79
CA TYR A 67 7.56 -19.24 12.13
C TYR A 67 6.43 -19.48 13.14
N GLN A 68 6.64 -20.41 14.09
CA GLN A 68 5.61 -20.78 15.07
C GLN A 68 5.27 -19.63 16.03
N GLU A 69 6.26 -18.87 16.49
CA GLU A 69 6.04 -17.73 17.39
C GLU A 69 5.26 -16.60 16.71
N TRP A 70 5.62 -16.25 15.48
CA TRP A 70 4.94 -15.20 14.72
C TRP A 70 3.55 -15.62 14.24
N MET A 71 3.38 -16.87 13.77
CA MET A 71 2.05 -17.40 13.44
C MET A 71 1.12 -17.36 14.64
N ARG A 72 1.59 -17.77 15.83
CA ARG A 72 0.78 -17.72 17.04
C ARG A 72 0.40 -16.29 17.41
N ALA A 73 1.34 -15.35 17.31
CA ALA A 73 1.07 -13.93 17.58
C ALA A 73 0.01 -13.39 16.61
N ALA A 74 0.10 -13.74 15.32
CA ALA A 74 -0.87 -13.36 14.31
C ALA A 74 -2.28 -13.90 14.63
N GLU A 75 -2.39 -15.17 15.00
CA GLU A 75 -3.67 -15.80 15.38
C GLU A 75 -4.28 -15.16 16.65
N VAL A 76 -3.46 -14.81 17.64
CA VAL A 76 -3.93 -14.09 18.84
C VAL A 76 -4.48 -12.70 18.46
N MET A 77 -3.80 -11.98 17.57
CA MET A 77 -4.30 -10.69 17.08
C MET A 77 -5.61 -10.85 16.30
N ARG A 78 -5.70 -11.86 15.43
CA ARG A 78 -6.91 -12.17 14.64
C ARG A 78 -8.10 -12.51 15.53
N GLY A 79 -7.95 -13.47 16.45
CA GLY A 79 -9.03 -13.81 17.39
C GLY A 79 -9.46 -12.62 18.25
N GLY A 80 -8.50 -11.82 18.70
CA GLY A 80 -8.78 -10.58 19.42
C GLY A 80 -9.42 -9.48 18.58
N ALA A 81 -9.30 -9.52 17.24
CA ALA A 81 -9.99 -8.63 16.31
C ALA A 81 -11.45 -9.06 16.14
N CYS A 82 -11.71 -10.36 15.96
CA CYS A 82 -13.06 -10.91 15.91
C CYS A 82 -13.87 -10.53 17.17
N SER A 83 -13.31 -10.70 18.37
CA SER A 83 -14.01 -10.31 19.61
C SER A 83 -14.30 -8.80 19.70
N LEU A 84 -13.47 -7.94 19.10
CA LEU A 84 -13.74 -6.51 19.04
C LEU A 84 -14.84 -6.19 18.02
N ALA A 85 -14.85 -6.90 16.89
CA ALA A 85 -15.89 -6.75 15.87
C ALA A 85 -17.26 -7.20 16.41
N ASP A 86 -17.32 -8.31 17.13
CA ASP A 86 -18.54 -8.79 17.81
C ASP A 86 -19.06 -7.78 18.84
N ALA A 87 -18.16 -7.01 19.45
CA ALA A 87 -18.49 -5.91 20.37
C ALA A 87 -18.83 -4.59 19.65
N GLY A 88 -18.88 -4.56 18.32
CA GLY A 88 -19.17 -3.38 17.51
C GLY A 88 -18.01 -2.37 17.37
N LEU A 89 -16.81 -2.71 17.84
CA LEU A 89 -15.64 -1.85 17.82
C LEU A 89 -14.85 -2.02 16.51
N LEU A 90 -15.48 -1.70 15.37
CA LEU A 90 -14.98 -2.03 14.02
C LEU A 90 -13.58 -1.47 13.72
N GLU A 91 -13.32 -0.19 14.03
CA GLU A 91 -11.99 0.41 13.81
C GLU A 91 -10.90 -0.22 14.67
N ALA A 92 -11.24 -0.64 15.90
CA ALA A 92 -10.30 -1.33 16.76
C ALA A 92 -10.02 -2.77 16.26
N ALA A 93 -11.05 -3.44 15.73
CA ALA A 93 -10.91 -4.73 15.07
C ALA A 93 -10.03 -4.64 13.81
N ARG A 94 -10.28 -3.66 12.92
CA ARG A 94 -9.46 -3.38 11.72
C ARG A 94 -7.98 -3.25 12.05
N ARG A 95 -7.64 -2.42 13.04
CA ARG A 95 -6.23 -2.25 13.45
C ARG A 95 -5.59 -3.55 13.95
N LYS A 96 -6.34 -4.38 14.68
CA LYS A 96 -5.84 -5.71 15.08
C LYS A 96 -5.68 -6.69 13.92
N TRP A 97 -6.59 -6.71 12.95
CA TRP A 97 -6.41 -7.51 11.74
C TRP A 97 -5.21 -7.04 10.92
N LEU A 98 -5.01 -5.72 10.75
CA LEU A 98 -3.82 -5.18 10.09
C LEU A 98 -2.54 -5.66 10.78
N ARG A 99 -2.55 -5.65 12.11
CA ARG A 99 -1.44 -6.16 12.91
C ARG A 99 -1.23 -7.66 12.75
N ALA A 100 -2.29 -8.45 12.67
CA ALA A 100 -2.22 -9.88 12.37
C ALA A 100 -1.57 -10.12 11.00
N VAL A 101 -1.97 -9.36 9.97
CA VAL A 101 -1.38 -9.41 8.62
C VAL A 101 0.12 -9.10 8.67
N ASN A 102 0.54 -8.05 9.38
CA ASN A 102 1.96 -7.76 9.56
C ASN A 102 2.71 -8.93 10.22
N TYR A 103 2.11 -9.60 11.21
CA TYR A 103 2.73 -10.75 11.87
C TYR A 103 2.79 -11.99 10.99
N TYR A 104 1.80 -12.22 10.13
CA TYR A 104 1.88 -13.25 9.09
C TYR A 104 2.99 -12.96 8.07
N GLU A 105 3.15 -11.72 7.62
CA GLU A 105 4.25 -11.33 6.72
C GLU A 105 5.63 -11.54 7.37
N VAL A 106 5.76 -11.22 8.65
CA VAL A 106 7.00 -11.48 9.40
C VAL A 106 7.22 -12.98 9.66
N ALA A 107 6.16 -13.76 9.87
CA ALA A 107 6.29 -15.22 9.90
C ALA A 107 6.86 -15.76 8.58
N ALA A 108 6.45 -15.16 7.45
CA ALA A 108 6.86 -15.58 6.11
C ALA A 108 8.33 -15.37 5.77
N SER A 109 9.00 -14.42 6.42
CA SER A 109 10.40 -14.06 6.11
C SER A 109 11.42 -15.16 6.41
N SER A 110 11.05 -16.19 7.18
CA SER A 110 11.96 -17.29 7.57
C SER A 110 11.49 -18.67 7.07
N ILE A 111 10.44 -18.74 6.25
CA ILE A 111 9.80 -20.01 5.86
C ILE A 111 10.63 -20.79 4.82
N GLY A 112 11.53 -20.13 4.09
CA GLY A 112 12.15 -20.71 2.90
C GLY A 112 11.11 -21.19 1.89
N ASN A 113 11.44 -22.18 1.06
CA ASN A 113 10.52 -22.76 0.08
C ASN A 113 9.65 -23.88 0.69
N CYS A 114 8.89 -23.60 1.75
CA CYS A 114 7.95 -24.56 2.34
C CYS A 114 6.49 -24.25 1.91
N PRO A 115 5.91 -24.95 0.92
CA PRO A 115 4.61 -24.60 0.34
C PRO A 115 3.46 -24.63 1.35
N VAL A 116 3.49 -25.57 2.30
CA VAL A 116 2.44 -25.73 3.32
C VAL A 116 2.40 -24.51 4.24
N ARG A 117 3.57 -24.04 4.68
CA ARG A 117 3.67 -22.86 5.57
C ARG A 117 3.31 -21.58 4.84
N SER A 118 3.74 -21.43 3.58
CA SER A 118 3.28 -20.32 2.72
C SER A 118 1.76 -20.34 2.59
N GLN A 119 1.15 -21.48 2.28
CA GLN A 119 -0.31 -21.58 2.16
C GLN A 119 -1.05 -21.21 3.48
N SER A 120 -0.50 -21.59 4.63
CA SER A 120 -1.07 -21.23 5.94
C SER A 120 -1.00 -19.71 6.21
N VAL A 121 0.12 -19.07 5.92
CA VAL A 121 0.27 -17.61 6.00
C VAL A 121 -0.74 -16.92 5.08
N ASP A 122 -0.81 -17.38 3.83
CA ASP A 122 -1.68 -16.82 2.80
C ASP A 122 -3.15 -16.90 3.20
N ALA A 123 -3.57 -18.06 3.71
CA ALA A 123 -4.91 -18.25 4.22
C ALA A 123 -5.19 -17.31 5.40
N GLY A 124 -4.27 -17.20 6.36
CA GLY A 124 -4.42 -16.30 7.51
C GLY A 124 -4.57 -14.83 7.11
N ILE A 125 -3.74 -14.36 6.17
CA ILE A 125 -3.82 -12.99 5.63
C ILE A 125 -5.15 -12.76 4.91
N ARG A 126 -5.56 -13.70 4.03
CA ARG A 126 -6.83 -13.60 3.30
C ARG A 126 -8.03 -13.61 4.23
N THR A 127 -8.04 -14.46 5.25
CA THR A 127 -9.09 -14.48 6.27
C THR A 127 -9.22 -13.15 7.00
N CYS A 128 -8.12 -12.50 7.40
CA CYS A 128 -8.19 -11.17 8.03
C CYS A 128 -8.90 -10.12 7.15
N ALA A 129 -8.65 -10.12 5.85
CA ALA A 129 -9.30 -9.21 4.92
C ALA A 129 -10.77 -9.56 4.69
N LEU A 130 -11.10 -10.84 4.52
CA LEU A 130 -12.48 -11.30 4.34
C LEU A 130 -13.33 -11.05 5.59
N ASP A 131 -12.78 -11.31 6.77
CA ASP A 131 -13.44 -11.01 8.05
C ASP A 131 -13.76 -9.50 8.11
N TYR A 132 -12.82 -8.63 7.71
CA TYR A 132 -13.05 -7.20 7.67
C TYR A 132 -14.10 -6.78 6.63
N LEU A 133 -14.08 -7.34 5.41
CA LEU A 133 -15.07 -7.06 4.37
C LEU A 133 -16.49 -7.47 4.78
N SER A 134 -16.62 -8.49 5.62
CA SER A 134 -17.93 -8.95 6.12
C SER A 134 -18.58 -7.99 7.13
N LEU A 135 -17.85 -6.96 7.58
CA LEU A 135 -18.33 -5.97 8.54
C LEU A 135 -19.12 -4.82 7.92
N GLY A 136 -19.87 -4.11 8.76
CA GLY A 136 -20.61 -2.91 8.39
C GLY A 136 -22.03 -3.18 7.92
N VAL A 137 -22.78 -2.10 7.68
CA VAL A 137 -24.17 -2.17 7.17
C VAL A 137 -24.17 -2.61 5.70
N ARG A 138 -23.24 -2.05 4.91
CA ARG A 138 -22.93 -2.51 3.56
C ARG A 138 -21.61 -3.28 3.60
N GLN A 139 -21.70 -4.58 3.34
CA GLN A 139 -20.54 -5.46 3.27
C GLN A 139 -19.72 -5.13 2.03
N GLY A 140 -18.40 -5.31 2.16
CA GLY A 140 -17.49 -5.26 1.02
C GLY A 140 -17.59 -6.53 0.17
N GLU A 141 -17.04 -6.44 -1.04
CA GLU A 141 -17.11 -7.48 -2.07
C GLU A 141 -15.71 -7.90 -2.51
N VAL A 142 -15.54 -9.19 -2.78
CA VAL A 142 -14.41 -9.69 -3.59
C VAL A 142 -14.86 -9.62 -5.04
N VAL A 143 -14.14 -8.86 -5.86
CA VAL A 143 -14.55 -8.58 -7.23
C VAL A 143 -13.50 -9.03 -8.23
N THR A 144 -13.96 -9.43 -9.41
CA THR A 144 -13.11 -9.88 -10.52
C THR A 144 -13.27 -8.89 -11.66
N ILE A 145 -12.15 -8.31 -12.10
CA ILE A 145 -12.10 -7.28 -13.15
C ILE A 145 -11.55 -7.91 -14.42
N ALA A 146 -12.31 -7.83 -15.51
CA ALA A 146 -11.87 -8.30 -16.81
C ALA A 146 -10.80 -7.36 -17.36
N TRP A 147 -9.57 -7.86 -17.52
CA TRP A 147 -8.49 -7.14 -18.21
C TRP A 147 -8.03 -7.91 -19.44
N ARG A 148 -7.60 -9.16 -19.25
CA ARG A 148 -7.31 -10.08 -20.35
C ARG A 148 -8.17 -11.34 -20.26
N PRO A 149 -8.42 -12.04 -21.38
CA PRO A 149 -9.22 -13.27 -21.38
C PRO A 149 -8.67 -14.36 -20.47
N ASP A 150 -7.35 -14.45 -20.36
CA ASP A 150 -6.62 -15.44 -19.57
C ASP A 150 -6.18 -14.93 -18.19
N TYR A 151 -6.41 -13.64 -17.92
CA TYR A 151 -5.85 -12.98 -16.76
C TYR A 151 -6.79 -11.89 -16.21
N PRO A 152 -7.82 -12.27 -15.44
CA PRO A 152 -8.64 -11.33 -14.72
C PRO A 152 -7.91 -10.85 -13.45
N LEU A 153 -8.16 -9.59 -13.07
CA LEU A 153 -7.63 -9.02 -11.84
C LEU A 153 -8.59 -9.32 -10.68
N GLU A 154 -8.06 -9.56 -9.49
CA GLU A 154 -8.86 -9.66 -8.26
C GLU A 154 -8.75 -8.35 -7.49
N ALA A 155 -9.87 -7.86 -6.97
CA ALA A 155 -9.89 -6.67 -6.14
C ALA A 155 -10.84 -6.82 -4.95
N TYR A 156 -10.62 -5.99 -3.94
CA TYR A 156 -11.55 -5.82 -2.83
C TYR A 156 -12.25 -4.47 -2.97
N PHE A 157 -13.57 -4.51 -3.07
CA PHE A 157 -14.41 -3.32 -3.07
C PHE A 157 -15.01 -3.12 -1.67
N LEU A 158 -14.86 -1.92 -1.12
CA LEU A 158 -15.46 -1.50 0.13
C LEU A 158 -16.33 -0.26 -0.14
N PRO A 159 -17.66 -0.35 -0.01
CA PRO A 159 -18.54 0.78 -0.29
C PRO A 159 -18.41 1.88 0.77
N ALA A 160 -18.56 3.14 0.37
CA ALA A 160 -18.82 4.22 1.32
C ALA A 160 -20.12 3.93 2.11
N SER A 161 -20.17 4.23 3.41
CA SER A 161 -21.35 3.88 4.24
C SER A 161 -22.65 4.63 3.87
N ASP A 162 -23.79 4.00 4.18
CA ASP A 162 -25.15 4.55 4.44
C ASP A 162 -25.79 5.56 3.48
N ARG A 163 -25.27 5.73 2.26
CA ARG A 163 -25.89 6.62 1.26
C ARG A 163 -26.56 5.82 0.14
N PRO A 164 -27.83 6.10 -0.18
CA PRO A 164 -28.47 5.51 -1.36
C PRO A 164 -27.90 6.07 -2.68
N GLU A 165 -27.17 7.19 -2.61
CA GLU A 165 -26.60 7.85 -3.78
C GLU A 165 -25.21 7.28 -4.15
N PRO A 166 -24.84 7.31 -5.44
CA PRO A 166 -23.51 6.94 -5.90
C PRO A 166 -22.41 7.72 -5.17
N ALA A 167 -21.41 7.01 -4.67
CA ALA A 167 -20.37 7.58 -3.84
C ALA A 167 -19.09 7.87 -4.67
N PRO A 168 -18.34 8.94 -4.34
CA PRO A 168 -17.00 9.13 -4.88
C PRO A 168 -16.10 7.96 -4.47
N MET A 169 -15.13 7.61 -5.32
CA MET A 169 -14.29 6.42 -5.14
C MET A 169 -12.80 6.74 -5.21
N VAL A 170 -12.01 5.96 -4.46
CA VAL A 170 -10.57 5.81 -4.66
C VAL A 170 -10.25 4.38 -5.12
N VAL A 171 -9.57 4.27 -6.25
CA VAL A 171 -8.93 3.04 -6.71
C VAL A 171 -7.49 3.03 -6.20
N CYS A 172 -7.13 2.03 -5.41
CA CYS A 172 -5.76 1.76 -5.02
C CYS A 172 -5.20 0.62 -5.86
N ILE A 173 -4.12 0.88 -6.60
CA ILE A 173 -3.39 -0.19 -7.29
C ILE A 173 -2.22 -0.63 -6.41
N CYS A 174 -2.26 -1.89 -5.99
CA CYS A 174 -1.20 -2.45 -5.16
C CYS A 174 0.08 -2.67 -5.96
N GLU A 175 1.21 -2.55 -5.27
CA GLU A 175 2.50 -2.96 -5.78
C GLU A 175 2.49 -4.48 -6.09
N PRO A 176 2.85 -4.91 -7.31
CA PRO A 176 2.96 -6.33 -7.61
C PRO A 176 3.97 -7.03 -6.70
N GLY A 177 3.52 -8.09 -6.03
CA GLY A 177 4.27 -8.81 -4.99
C GLY A 177 3.90 -8.37 -3.56
N ARG A 178 3.16 -7.27 -3.39
CA ARG A 178 2.44 -6.96 -2.15
C ARG A 178 1.01 -7.45 -2.22
N ARG A 179 0.47 -7.78 -1.05
CA ARG A 179 -0.87 -8.33 -0.89
C ARG A 179 -1.91 -7.23 -0.72
N LYS A 180 -2.96 -7.23 -1.54
CA LYS A 180 -4.09 -6.28 -1.45
C LYS A 180 -4.77 -6.29 -0.08
N GLU A 181 -4.73 -7.41 0.65
CA GLU A 181 -5.27 -7.55 1.99
C GLU A 181 -4.72 -6.51 2.96
N LYS A 182 -3.40 -6.25 2.88
CA LYS A 182 -2.75 -5.24 3.72
C LYS A 182 -3.19 -3.84 3.34
N SER A 183 -3.17 -3.52 2.04
CA SER A 183 -3.60 -2.22 1.52
C SER A 183 -5.06 -1.92 1.89
N LEU A 184 -5.95 -2.90 1.80
CA LEU A 184 -7.34 -2.75 2.26
C LEU A 184 -7.39 -2.33 3.72
N LEU A 185 -6.73 -3.09 4.60
CA LEU A 185 -6.77 -2.82 6.04
C LEU A 185 -6.08 -1.52 6.42
N MET A 186 -5.06 -1.06 5.68
CA MET A 186 -4.43 0.24 5.89
C MET A 186 -5.33 1.40 5.47
N LEU A 187 -5.93 1.32 4.27
CA LEU A 187 -6.59 2.45 3.62
C LEU A 187 -8.08 2.60 3.97
N ALA A 188 -8.75 1.53 4.37
CA ALA A 188 -10.19 1.52 4.56
C ALA A 188 -10.69 2.57 5.57
N GLY A 189 -9.97 2.77 6.68
CA GLY A 189 -10.33 3.80 7.66
C GLY A 189 -10.27 5.22 7.07
N HIS A 190 -9.23 5.51 6.28
CA HIS A 190 -9.05 6.82 5.65
C HIS A 190 -10.13 7.12 4.59
N ALA A 191 -10.54 6.11 3.83
CA ALA A 191 -11.63 6.19 2.87
C ALA A 191 -12.98 6.42 3.57
N ALA A 192 -13.27 5.60 4.60
CA ALA A 192 -14.52 5.66 5.35
C ALA A 192 -14.74 7.01 6.04
N GLU A 193 -13.70 7.57 6.69
CA GLU A 193 -13.73 8.89 7.33
C GLU A 193 -14.14 10.03 6.38
N ARG A 194 -13.90 9.86 5.08
CA ARG A 194 -14.17 10.86 4.03
C ARG A 194 -15.36 10.49 3.15
N GLY A 195 -16.05 9.39 3.47
CA GLY A 195 -17.21 8.93 2.70
C GLY A 195 -16.85 8.51 1.27
N LEU A 196 -15.66 7.97 1.07
CA LEU A 196 -15.17 7.45 -0.21
C LEU A 196 -15.35 5.94 -0.25
N SER A 197 -15.83 5.41 -1.38
CA SER A 197 -15.70 3.97 -1.68
C SER A 197 -14.24 3.67 -1.98
N LEU A 198 -13.78 2.46 -1.66
CA LEU A 198 -12.40 2.03 -1.85
C LEU A 198 -12.38 0.76 -2.70
N LEU A 199 -11.62 0.76 -3.79
CA LEU A 199 -11.32 -0.43 -4.57
C LEU A 199 -9.82 -0.71 -4.47
N VAL A 200 -9.43 -1.86 -3.94
CA VAL A 200 -8.01 -2.26 -3.83
C VAL A 200 -7.72 -3.38 -4.81
N VAL A 201 -6.92 -3.08 -5.84
CA VAL A 201 -6.69 -3.97 -6.98
C VAL A 201 -5.33 -4.65 -6.87
N ASP A 202 -5.32 -5.97 -7.04
CA ASP A 202 -4.11 -6.78 -7.15
C ASP A 202 -3.83 -7.14 -8.61
N LEU A 203 -2.69 -6.66 -9.10
CA LEU A 203 -2.23 -6.94 -10.46
C LEU A 203 -1.70 -8.37 -10.64
N LEU A 204 -1.27 -9.03 -9.55
CA LEU A 204 -0.91 -10.45 -9.59
C LEU A 204 -2.15 -11.37 -9.50
N GLY A 205 -3.35 -10.78 -9.51
CA GLY A 205 -4.59 -11.53 -9.61
C GLY A 205 -4.93 -12.30 -8.33
N PRO A 206 -5.82 -13.30 -8.39
CA PRO A 206 -6.38 -13.95 -7.21
C PRO A 206 -5.45 -14.97 -6.53
N GLY A 207 -4.35 -15.37 -7.18
CA GLY A 207 -3.58 -16.55 -6.81
C GLY A 207 -2.08 -16.32 -6.68
N PRO A 208 -1.38 -17.10 -5.83
CA PRO A 208 0.07 -17.03 -5.66
C PRO A 208 0.87 -17.56 -6.87
N THR A 209 0.17 -18.06 -7.90
CA THR A 209 0.75 -18.73 -9.06
C THR A 209 1.15 -17.79 -10.18
N SER A 210 0.58 -16.59 -10.20
CA SER A 210 0.92 -15.55 -11.18
C SER A 210 2.34 -15.08 -10.93
N ARG A 211 3.25 -15.33 -11.89
CA ARG A 211 4.63 -14.90 -11.73
C ARG A 211 4.72 -13.43 -12.07
N PHE A 212 5.49 -12.70 -11.26
CA PHE A 212 5.78 -11.29 -11.47
C PHE A 212 6.24 -11.01 -12.91
N GLU A 213 7.06 -11.90 -13.48
CA GLU A 213 7.60 -11.78 -14.83
C GLU A 213 6.52 -11.88 -15.92
N ASP A 214 5.44 -12.63 -15.69
CA ASP A 214 4.40 -12.87 -16.70
C ASP A 214 3.49 -11.64 -16.92
N ILE A 215 3.48 -10.69 -15.97
CA ILE A 215 2.57 -9.54 -15.95
C ILE A 215 3.33 -8.23 -16.06
N VAL A 216 4.38 -8.05 -15.27
CA VAL A 216 5.08 -6.77 -15.16
C VAL A 216 5.96 -6.51 -16.40
N GLY A 217 6.43 -7.55 -17.09
CA GLY A 217 7.15 -7.43 -18.34
C GLY A 217 6.26 -7.21 -19.58
N HIS A 218 4.94 -7.24 -19.41
CA HIS A 218 4.02 -7.13 -20.53
C HIS A 218 3.89 -5.69 -21.02
N ARG A 219 3.88 -5.51 -22.35
CA ARG A 219 3.78 -4.19 -23.01
C ARG A 219 2.45 -3.47 -22.80
N ASP A 220 1.46 -4.17 -22.28
CA ASP A 220 0.07 -3.69 -22.18
C ASP A 220 -0.34 -3.50 -20.72
N LEU A 221 0.60 -3.53 -19.76
CA LEU A 221 0.30 -3.42 -18.33
C LEU A 221 -0.52 -2.16 -18.02
N GLU A 222 -0.25 -1.06 -18.72
CA GLU A 222 -0.95 0.21 -18.60
C GLU A 222 -2.44 0.10 -18.96
N THR A 223 -2.82 -0.85 -19.83
CA THR A 223 -4.22 -1.05 -20.22
C THR A 223 -5.07 -1.61 -19.07
N ALA A 224 -4.45 -2.22 -18.06
CA ALA A 224 -5.14 -2.67 -16.84
C ALA A 224 -5.85 -1.51 -16.14
N ILE A 225 -5.27 -0.30 -16.20
CA ILE A 225 -5.86 0.90 -15.61
C ILE A 225 -7.18 1.28 -16.29
N GLY A 226 -7.22 1.21 -17.62
CA GLY A 226 -8.47 1.40 -18.38
C GLY A 226 -9.53 0.35 -18.04
N SER A 227 -9.14 -0.92 -17.92
CA SER A 227 -10.06 -2.00 -17.53
C SER A 227 -10.62 -1.84 -16.11
N VAL A 228 -9.80 -1.38 -15.17
CA VAL A 228 -10.27 -1.04 -13.81
C VAL A 228 -11.26 0.12 -13.87
N MET A 229 -10.99 1.14 -14.67
CA MET A 229 -11.91 2.27 -14.84
C MET A 229 -13.24 1.82 -15.48
N ASP A 230 -13.21 0.97 -16.50
CA ASP A 230 -14.42 0.41 -17.13
C ASP A 230 -15.27 -0.37 -16.12
N TYR A 231 -14.65 -1.17 -15.26
CA TYR A 231 -15.34 -1.88 -14.20
C TYR A 231 -16.02 -0.93 -13.22
N VAL A 232 -15.31 0.10 -12.77
CA VAL A 232 -15.84 1.06 -11.79
C VAL A 232 -16.99 1.86 -12.38
N CYS A 233 -16.87 2.35 -13.61
CA CYS A 233 -17.95 3.07 -14.29
C CYS A 233 -19.19 2.20 -14.59
N GLY A 234 -19.04 0.88 -14.56
CA GLY A 234 -20.15 -0.06 -14.68
C GLY A 234 -20.98 -0.21 -13.41
N ARG A 235 -20.60 0.41 -12.29
CA ARG A 235 -21.27 0.24 -11.00
C ARG A 235 -22.24 1.39 -10.68
N ASP A 236 -23.48 1.03 -10.39
CA ASP A 236 -24.53 2.01 -10.02
C ASP A 236 -24.30 2.68 -8.66
N ASP A 237 -23.42 2.13 -7.82
CA ASP A 237 -23.10 2.65 -6.48
C ASP A 237 -21.87 3.59 -6.45
N VAL A 238 -21.28 3.90 -7.62
CA VAL A 238 -20.12 4.78 -7.78
C VAL A 238 -20.46 5.99 -8.65
N ASP A 239 -19.95 7.16 -8.26
CA ASP A 239 -20.05 8.37 -9.07
C ASP A 239 -18.90 8.43 -10.08
N ASP A 240 -19.20 8.15 -11.35
CA ASP A 240 -18.25 8.12 -12.47
C ASP A 240 -17.47 9.42 -12.67
N GLY A 241 -18.03 10.56 -12.24
CA GLY A 241 -17.35 11.85 -12.32
C GLY A 241 -16.38 12.10 -11.17
N ARG A 242 -16.34 11.23 -10.16
CA ARG A 242 -15.59 11.41 -8.91
C ARG A 242 -14.78 10.17 -8.54
N ILE A 243 -13.97 9.70 -9.48
CA ILE A 243 -13.05 8.57 -9.30
C ILE A 243 -11.61 9.08 -9.23
N ALA A 244 -10.93 8.79 -8.14
CA ALA A 244 -9.49 9.02 -7.99
C ALA A 244 -8.71 7.70 -8.07
N ILE A 245 -7.44 7.76 -8.45
CA ILE A 245 -6.51 6.63 -8.38
C ILE A 245 -5.32 6.94 -7.49
N LEU A 246 -4.87 5.95 -6.74
CA LEU A 246 -3.75 5.99 -5.81
C LEU A 246 -2.83 4.81 -6.09
N ALA A 247 -1.54 5.09 -6.20
CA ALA A 247 -0.50 4.10 -6.36
C ALA A 247 0.75 4.55 -5.61
N ASP A 248 1.43 3.59 -4.99
CA ASP A 248 2.65 3.81 -4.21
C ASP A 248 3.82 2.99 -4.78
N ASP A 249 5.03 3.33 -4.37
CA ASP A 249 6.26 2.67 -4.80
C ASP A 249 6.37 2.60 -6.33
N TRP A 250 6.85 1.49 -6.89
CA TRP A 250 7.05 1.39 -8.33
C TRP A 250 5.74 1.22 -9.12
N SER A 251 4.62 0.88 -8.46
CA SER A 251 3.32 0.85 -9.13
C SER A 251 2.91 2.23 -9.67
N SER A 252 3.41 3.27 -9.02
CA SER A 252 3.20 4.67 -9.40
C SER A 252 3.53 4.97 -10.86
N SER A 253 4.65 4.44 -11.37
CA SER A 253 5.15 4.77 -12.72
C SER A 253 4.26 4.23 -13.83
N PHE A 254 3.83 2.97 -13.74
CA PHE A 254 2.92 2.42 -14.74
C PHE A 254 1.50 3.01 -14.57
N VAL A 255 1.07 3.33 -13.34
CA VAL A 255 -0.21 4.05 -13.12
C VAL A 255 -0.18 5.42 -13.80
N ALA A 256 0.92 6.17 -13.67
CA ALA A 256 1.09 7.44 -14.36
C ALA A 256 1.00 7.29 -15.89
N ARG A 257 1.53 6.20 -16.46
CA ARG A 257 1.39 5.89 -17.89
C ARG A 257 -0.05 5.47 -18.24
N GLY A 258 -0.72 4.69 -17.40
CA GLY A 258 -2.11 4.28 -17.60
C GLY A 258 -3.08 5.45 -17.60
N ILE A 259 -2.99 6.37 -16.64
CA ILE A 259 -3.85 7.57 -16.59
C ILE A 259 -3.51 8.61 -17.65
N ALA A 260 -2.30 8.57 -18.22
CA ALA A 260 -1.98 9.36 -19.40
C ALA A 260 -2.72 8.86 -20.66
N LEU A 261 -3.17 7.60 -20.66
CA LEU A 261 -3.96 6.99 -21.73
C LEU A 261 -5.47 7.05 -21.45
N ASP A 262 -5.88 7.22 -20.19
CA ASP A 262 -7.28 7.28 -19.77
C ASP A 262 -7.61 8.57 -18.99
N PRO A 263 -8.29 9.55 -19.62
CA PRO A 263 -8.54 10.85 -19.02
C PRO A 263 -9.70 10.88 -18.02
N ARG A 264 -10.37 9.74 -17.76
CA ARG A 264 -11.59 9.69 -16.94
C ARG A 264 -11.33 9.91 -15.45
N TYR A 265 -10.11 9.72 -14.96
CA TYR A 265 -9.80 9.92 -13.54
C TYR A 265 -9.92 11.41 -13.17
N ALA A 266 -10.62 11.70 -12.06
CA ALA A 266 -10.80 13.05 -11.55
C ALA A 266 -9.61 13.55 -10.72
N ALA A 267 -8.79 12.64 -10.19
CA ALA A 267 -7.54 12.95 -9.49
C ALA A 267 -6.61 11.72 -9.47
N ALA A 268 -5.31 11.94 -9.39
CA ALA A 268 -4.32 10.88 -9.26
C ALA A 268 -3.28 11.17 -8.18
N VAL A 269 -2.95 10.15 -7.40
CA VAL A 269 -1.80 10.16 -6.48
C VAL A 269 -0.83 9.11 -6.99
N CYS A 270 0.23 9.58 -7.61
CA CYS A 270 1.27 8.74 -8.19
C CYS A 270 2.54 9.58 -8.37
N ASP A 271 3.54 8.98 -8.97
CA ASP A 271 4.84 9.59 -9.17
C ASP A 271 4.91 10.55 -10.37
N ALA A 272 3.85 10.63 -11.18
CA ALA A 272 3.83 11.40 -12.42
C ALA A 272 4.88 10.95 -13.46
N GLY A 273 5.30 9.69 -13.42
CA GLY A 273 6.37 9.15 -14.25
C GLY A 273 7.78 9.52 -13.78
N LEU A 274 7.94 10.17 -12.62
CA LEU A 274 9.26 10.49 -12.05
C LEU A 274 10.09 9.22 -11.75
N TRP A 275 9.44 8.08 -11.56
CA TRP A 275 10.06 6.84 -11.10
C TRP A 275 10.26 5.80 -12.22
N ASP A 276 10.16 6.20 -13.49
CA ASP A 276 10.47 5.31 -14.63
C ASP A 276 11.90 4.71 -14.52
N ILE A 277 12.84 5.39 -13.83
CA ILE A 277 14.17 4.86 -13.48
C ILE A 277 14.13 3.86 -12.32
N HIS A 278 13.29 4.06 -11.31
CA HIS A 278 13.19 3.15 -10.16
C HIS A 278 12.45 1.86 -10.51
N GLU A 279 11.38 1.94 -11.31
CA GLU A 279 10.75 0.77 -11.93
C GLU A 279 11.82 -0.05 -12.66
N ARG A 280 12.69 0.59 -13.46
CA ARG A 280 13.81 -0.10 -14.10
C ARG A 280 14.84 -0.64 -13.15
N VAL A 281 15.16 0.03 -12.04
CA VAL A 281 16.11 -0.52 -11.05
C VAL A 281 15.50 -1.73 -10.34
N CYS A 282 14.21 -1.67 -9.99
CA CYS A 282 13.46 -2.80 -9.43
C CYS A 282 13.42 -3.98 -10.41
N LEU A 283 13.08 -3.71 -11.67
CA LEU A 283 13.06 -4.69 -12.76
C LEU A 283 14.47 -5.22 -13.07
N SER A 284 15.48 -4.35 -13.19
CA SER A 284 16.85 -4.73 -13.59
C SER A 284 17.57 -5.62 -12.60
N ARG A 285 17.18 -5.61 -11.31
CA ARG A 285 17.66 -6.59 -10.31
C ARG A 285 17.12 -8.00 -10.58
N ARG A 286 16.06 -8.12 -11.39
CA ARG A 286 15.34 -9.37 -11.68
C ARG A 286 15.40 -9.78 -13.17
N LEU A 287 15.83 -8.88 -14.06
CA LEU A 287 15.92 -9.10 -15.51
C LEU A 287 17.33 -9.54 -15.98
N THR A 288 17.37 -10.39 -17.00
CA THR A 288 18.60 -10.73 -17.74
C THR A 288 19.18 -9.50 -18.46
N PRO A 289 20.47 -9.51 -18.85
CA PRO A 289 21.07 -8.39 -19.59
C PRO A 289 20.34 -8.02 -20.89
N ASP A 290 19.77 -9.01 -21.59
CA ASP A 290 19.03 -8.79 -22.85
C ASP A 290 17.66 -8.14 -22.62
N GLU A 291 16.93 -8.56 -21.58
CA GLU A 291 15.65 -7.93 -21.20
C GLU A 291 15.83 -6.49 -20.70
N ARG A 292 16.94 -6.22 -20.01
CA ARG A 292 17.32 -4.86 -19.60
C ARG A 292 17.53 -3.92 -20.79
N ALA A 293 18.01 -4.43 -21.92
CA ALA A 293 18.21 -3.65 -23.14
C ALA A 293 16.90 -3.30 -23.85
N CYS A 294 15.79 -4.01 -23.55
CA CYS A 294 14.46 -3.73 -24.08
C CYS A 294 13.66 -2.72 -23.24
N LEU A 295 14.14 -2.35 -22.05
CA LEU A 295 13.53 -1.28 -21.28
C LEU A 295 13.64 0.03 -22.10
N PRO A 296 12.59 0.89 -22.13
CA PRO A 296 12.66 2.20 -22.78
C PRO A 296 13.89 2.97 -22.30
N SER A 297 14.41 4.03 -22.94
CA SER A 297 15.49 4.86 -22.36
C SER A 297 14.92 5.86 -21.36
N ALA A 298 15.71 6.31 -20.37
CA ALA A 298 15.28 7.28 -19.35
C ALA A 298 15.15 8.66 -20.00
N SER A 299 14.13 8.79 -20.84
CA SER A 299 13.93 9.92 -21.71
C SER A 299 12.86 10.78 -21.08
N ASP A 300 13.19 12.06 -20.86
CA ASP A 300 12.30 13.21 -20.70
C ASP A 300 10.82 12.81 -20.51
N CYS A 301 10.37 12.67 -19.26
CA CYS A 301 9.01 12.22 -18.93
C CYS A 301 7.95 13.12 -19.54
N ARG A 302 7.54 12.80 -20.77
CA ARG A 302 6.41 13.41 -21.47
C ARG A 302 5.06 12.88 -20.99
N VAL A 303 5.07 11.79 -20.23
CA VAL A 303 3.87 11.14 -19.67
C VAL A 303 3.04 12.14 -18.88
N ALA A 304 3.68 12.92 -18.01
CA ALA A 304 3.01 13.92 -17.20
C ALA A 304 2.25 14.98 -18.01
N ARG A 305 2.66 15.26 -19.25
CA ARG A 305 1.95 16.22 -20.13
C ARG A 305 0.65 15.66 -20.70
N GLN A 306 0.49 14.34 -20.69
CA GLN A 306 -0.67 13.64 -21.22
C GLN A 306 -1.70 13.34 -20.13
N ILE A 307 -1.31 13.42 -18.86
CA ILE A 307 -2.22 13.30 -17.72
C ILE A 307 -3.16 14.52 -17.72
N MET A 308 -4.46 14.27 -17.62
CA MET A 308 -5.49 15.33 -17.72
C MET A 308 -6.10 15.72 -16.36
N CYS A 309 -5.71 15.04 -15.28
CA CYS A 309 -6.26 15.24 -13.96
C CYS A 309 -5.24 15.88 -12.99
N PRO A 310 -5.72 16.54 -11.92
CA PRO A 310 -4.86 16.97 -10.83
C PRO A 310 -4.04 15.80 -10.28
N LEU A 311 -2.75 16.04 -10.06
CA LEU A 311 -1.82 15.00 -9.66
C LEU A 311 -1.10 15.37 -8.35
N LEU A 312 -1.02 14.41 -7.42
CA LEU A 312 -0.23 14.52 -6.21
C LEU A 312 0.95 13.55 -6.26
N VAL A 313 2.17 14.10 -6.26
CA VAL A 313 3.40 13.37 -6.00
C VAL A 313 3.67 13.39 -4.51
N ALA A 314 3.47 12.25 -3.85
CA ALA A 314 3.75 12.03 -2.45
C ALA A 314 5.07 11.25 -2.30
N LEU A 315 6.01 11.75 -1.49
CA LEU A 315 7.22 11.00 -1.15
C LEU A 315 7.71 11.29 0.28
N PRO A 316 8.42 10.35 0.92
CA PRO A 316 9.14 10.62 2.15
C PRO A 316 10.33 11.57 1.91
N ASP A 317 10.75 12.33 2.93
CA ASP A 317 11.96 13.17 2.90
C ASP A 317 13.25 12.33 2.84
N ARG A 318 13.18 11.12 3.41
CA ARG A 318 14.21 10.09 3.38
C ARG A 318 13.67 8.86 2.66
N GLY A 319 13.74 8.89 1.34
CA GLY A 319 13.45 7.75 0.48
C GLY A 319 14.55 7.53 -0.55
N TRP A 320 14.27 6.65 -1.50
CA TRP A 320 15.18 6.38 -2.61
C TRP A 320 15.43 7.62 -3.47
N LEU A 321 14.37 8.37 -3.79
CA LEU A 321 14.48 9.64 -4.49
C LEU A 321 14.71 10.76 -3.49
N ARG A 322 15.84 11.46 -3.62
CA ARG A 322 16.12 12.62 -2.78
C ARG A 322 15.10 13.73 -2.99
N ALA A 323 14.62 14.30 -1.89
CA ALA A 323 13.67 15.41 -1.85
C ALA A 323 14.04 16.60 -2.76
N ASP A 324 15.33 16.97 -2.83
CA ASP A 324 15.79 18.07 -3.68
C ASP A 324 15.75 17.75 -5.18
N ILE A 325 15.93 16.47 -5.54
CA ILE A 325 15.78 15.99 -6.92
C ILE A 325 14.30 16.00 -7.29
N ALA A 326 13.43 15.41 -6.45
CA ALA A 326 11.99 15.40 -6.65
C ALA A 326 11.43 16.82 -6.80
N THR A 327 11.86 17.76 -5.95
CA THR A 327 11.44 19.17 -6.00
C THR A 327 11.80 19.82 -7.34
N ARG A 328 13.03 19.60 -7.83
CA ARG A 328 13.46 20.16 -9.12
C ARG A 328 12.67 19.57 -10.28
N LEU A 329 12.44 18.26 -10.29
CA LEU A 329 11.70 17.58 -11.35
C LEU A 329 10.23 18.03 -11.36
N VAL A 330 9.55 18.09 -10.21
CA VAL A 330 8.17 18.59 -10.17
C VAL A 330 8.09 20.08 -10.52
N ALA A 331 9.07 20.90 -10.14
CA ALA A 331 9.12 22.29 -10.58
C ALA A 331 9.28 22.42 -12.10
N GLN A 332 10.02 21.50 -12.74
CA GLN A 332 10.07 21.40 -14.20
C GLN A 332 8.72 20.97 -14.79
N MET A 333 8.09 19.96 -14.21
CA MET A 333 6.78 19.48 -14.66
C MET A 333 5.68 20.53 -14.54
N LYS A 334 5.70 21.36 -13.49
CA LYS A 334 4.74 22.48 -13.32
C LYS A 334 4.77 23.48 -14.48
N ARG A 335 5.86 23.54 -15.25
CA ARG A 335 5.93 24.38 -16.47
C ARG A 335 5.17 23.77 -17.65
N GLU A 336 4.85 22.49 -17.57
CA GLU A 336 4.32 21.69 -18.68
C GLU A 336 2.95 21.05 -18.34
N HIS A 337 2.67 20.83 -17.06
CA HIS A 337 1.41 20.36 -16.51
C HIS A 337 1.05 21.21 -15.27
N LEU A 338 -0.04 21.98 -15.36
CA LEU A 338 -0.34 23.06 -14.41
C LEU A 338 -0.78 22.57 -13.02
N ASP A 339 -1.40 21.40 -12.90
CA ASP A 339 -1.99 20.93 -11.64
C ASP A 339 -1.24 19.73 -11.04
N VAL A 340 0.09 19.84 -10.93
CA VAL A 340 0.92 18.89 -10.14
C VAL A 340 1.21 19.47 -8.77
N THR A 341 0.91 18.72 -7.72
CA THR A 341 1.23 19.03 -6.32
C THR A 341 2.35 18.10 -5.84
N LEU A 342 3.36 18.65 -5.17
CA LEU A 342 4.39 17.87 -4.49
C LEU A 342 4.17 17.94 -2.99
N LYS A 343 4.13 16.78 -2.33
CA LYS A 343 4.09 16.68 -0.87
C LYS A 343 5.23 15.78 -0.40
N ILE A 344 6.11 16.37 0.40
CA ILE A 344 7.21 15.65 1.05
C ILE A 344 6.83 15.44 2.51
N PHE A 345 6.83 14.18 2.95
CA PHE A 345 6.50 13.78 4.31
C PHE A 345 7.78 13.59 5.12
N PRO A 346 7.91 14.22 6.30
CA PRO A 346 9.07 14.00 7.15
C PRO A 346 9.06 12.56 7.67
N SER A 347 10.10 11.79 7.36
CA SER A 347 10.32 10.46 7.89
C SER A 347 10.91 10.59 9.30
N ASP A 348 10.07 10.62 10.32
CA ASP A 348 10.53 10.45 11.70
C ASP A 348 11.10 9.03 11.92
N ARG A 349 10.64 8.05 11.10
CA ARG A 349 11.12 6.67 11.02
C ARG A 349 11.01 6.10 9.60
N GLY A 350 12.04 6.30 8.77
CA GLY A 350 12.53 5.38 7.71
C GLY A 350 11.63 4.73 6.64
N GLY A 351 10.30 4.83 6.66
CA GLY A 351 9.40 4.09 5.79
C GLY A 351 8.45 4.97 4.95
N VAL A 352 7.97 4.40 3.84
CA VAL A 352 6.87 4.93 3.01
C VAL A 352 5.54 4.52 3.65
N CYS A 353 4.59 5.47 3.72
CA CYS A 353 3.19 5.27 4.14
C CYS A 353 2.94 5.04 5.65
N ASP A 354 3.29 6.03 6.47
CA ASP A 354 2.69 6.15 7.81
C ASP A 354 1.22 6.60 7.72
N ALA A 355 0.43 6.34 8.76
CA ALA A 355 -0.99 6.73 8.80
C ALA A 355 -1.20 8.25 8.62
N GLN A 356 -0.21 9.07 8.98
CA GLN A 356 -0.25 10.51 8.79
C GLN A 356 -0.15 10.91 7.31
N SER A 357 0.73 10.26 6.55
CA SER A 357 0.84 10.45 5.10
C SER A 357 -0.44 10.03 4.40
N ASN A 358 -0.98 8.85 4.75
CA ASN A 358 -2.25 8.37 4.19
C ASN A 358 -3.42 9.30 4.50
N ALA A 359 -3.53 9.80 5.74
CA ALA A 359 -4.56 10.78 6.08
C ALA A 359 -4.47 12.05 5.21
N ALA A 360 -3.27 12.61 5.03
CA ALA A 360 -3.07 13.79 4.21
C ALA A 360 -3.32 13.55 2.71
N ILE A 361 -2.96 12.36 2.20
CA ILE A 361 -3.24 11.92 0.84
C ILE A 361 -4.75 11.85 0.62
N PHE A 362 -5.48 11.19 1.53
CA PHE A 362 -6.93 11.05 1.43
C PHE A 362 -7.67 12.38 1.61
N ASP A 363 -7.17 13.30 2.44
CA ASP A 363 -7.68 14.67 2.52
C ASP A 363 -7.56 15.41 1.18
N TRP A 364 -6.40 15.29 0.54
CA TRP A 364 -6.18 15.88 -0.77
C TRP A 364 -7.11 15.28 -1.84
N ILE A 365 -7.26 13.95 -1.86
CA ILE A 365 -8.17 13.26 -2.77
C ILE A 365 -9.62 13.73 -2.56
N ALA A 366 -10.11 13.70 -1.32
CA ALA A 366 -11.47 14.12 -1.00
C ALA A 366 -11.74 15.57 -1.42
N ALA A 367 -10.78 16.48 -1.21
CA ALA A 367 -10.88 17.86 -1.65
C ALA A 367 -10.98 18.00 -3.17
N ARG A 368 -10.24 17.19 -3.94
CA ARG A 368 -10.31 17.19 -5.42
C ARG A 368 -11.61 16.61 -5.94
N LEU A 369 -12.07 15.51 -5.36
CA LEU A 369 -13.34 14.88 -5.74
C LEU A 369 -14.57 15.72 -5.37
N ALA A 370 -14.49 16.54 -4.31
CA ALA A 370 -15.56 17.47 -3.96
C ALA A 370 -15.66 18.67 -4.93
N GLY A 371 -14.55 19.05 -5.57
CA GLY A 371 -14.47 20.16 -6.52
C GLY A 371 -14.71 19.80 -7.99
N ALA A 372 -14.81 18.50 -8.32
CA ALA A 372 -15.02 18.04 -9.69
C ALA A 372 -16.45 18.40 -10.18
N PRO A 373 -16.61 19.14 -11.29
CA PRO A 373 -17.92 19.40 -11.86
C PRO A 373 -18.54 18.07 -12.34
N LYS A 374 -19.83 17.84 -12.04
CA LYS A 374 -20.59 16.75 -12.67
C LYS A 374 -20.52 16.93 -14.18
N LEU A 375 -19.91 15.99 -14.90
CA LEU A 375 -20.00 15.93 -16.35
C LEU A 375 -21.49 15.83 -16.72
N PRO A 376 -22.01 16.68 -17.62
CA PRO A 376 -23.40 16.59 -18.03
C PRO A 376 -23.64 15.25 -18.73
N SER A 377 -24.69 14.56 -18.26
CA SER A 377 -25.22 13.29 -18.77
C SER A 377 -25.61 13.33 -20.25
#